data_AF-A0A9P7Z8Z1-F1
#
_entry.id   AF-A0A9P7Z8Z1-F1
#
_cell.length_a   1.000
_cell.length_b   1.000
_cell.length_c   1.000
_cell.angle_alpha   90.00
_cell.angle_beta   90.00
_cell.angle_gamma   90.00
#
_symmetry.space_group_name_H-M   'P 1'
#
loop_
_entity.id
_entity.type
_entity.pdbx_description
1 polymer ?
#
loop_
_entity_poly.entity_id
_entity_poly.type
_entity_poly.pdbx_seq_one_letter_code
_entity_poly.pdbx_strand_id
1 'polypeptide(L)' 'MPAQIHIIECKSSEGMDRAKQVVEKKGGKITYTSIMPGKHEFHAEFPEDQISTLESNDDVKSVEISGDVSIN' A
#
# COMPACT_ATOMS: atom_id res chain seq x y z
N MET A 1 -9.67 13.90 -6.23
CA MET A 1 -9.11 12.82 -7.08
C MET A 1 -9.66 11.50 -6.57
N PRO A 2 -9.95 10.52 -7.44
CA PRO A 2 -10.45 9.22 -6.99
C PRO A 2 -9.37 8.51 -6.16
N ALA A 3 -9.77 7.89 -5.05
CA ALA A 3 -8.89 7.00 -4.30
C ALA A 3 -8.76 5.69 -5.08
N GLN A 4 -7.53 5.21 -5.25
CA GLN A 4 -7.25 3.94 -5.93
C GLN A 4 -6.74 2.93 -4.92
N ILE A 5 -7.06 1.65 -5.12
CA ILE A 5 -6.48 0.58 -4.32
C ILE A 5 -5.08 0.30 -4.84
N HIS A 6 -4.11 0.40 -3.96
CA HIS A 6 -2.73 0.05 -4.21
C HIS A 6 -2.39 -1.23 -3.47
N ILE A 7 -1.61 -2.10 -4.09
CA ILE A 7 -1.01 -3.30 -3.52
C ILE A 7 0.44 -2.95 -3.18
N ILE A 8 0.79 -3.01 -1.90
CA ILE A 8 2.11 -2.64 -1.40
C ILE A 8 2.78 -3.90 -0.88
N GLU A 9 3.88 -4.32 -1.51
CA GLU A 9 4.75 -5.38 -1.01
C GLU A 9 5.89 -4.76 -0.20
N CYS A 10 6.13 -5.30 1.00
CA CYS A 10 7.17 -4.86 1.91
C CYS A 10 8.22 -5.94 2.12
N LYS A 11 9.45 -5.52 2.45
CA LYS A 11 10.59 -6.40 2.69
C LYS A 11 10.46 -7.19 4.00
N SER A 12 9.72 -6.69 4.97
CA SER A 12 9.55 -7.27 6.30
C SER A 12 8.21 -6.87 6.92
N SER A 13 7.80 -7.57 7.99
CA SER A 13 6.60 -7.20 8.76
C SER A 13 6.74 -5.83 9.44
N GLU A 14 7.92 -5.52 9.97
CA GLU A 14 8.16 -4.20 10.57
C GLU A 14 8.09 -3.07 9.53
N GLY A 15 8.62 -3.34 8.33
CA GLY A 15 8.54 -2.42 7.20
C GLY A 15 7.10 -2.18 6.75
N MET A 16 6.29 -3.23 6.75
CA MET A 16 4.86 -3.16 6.50
C MET A 16 4.14 -2.28 7.52
N ASP A 17 4.43 -2.43 8.81
CA ASP A 17 3.80 -1.60 9.86
C ASP A 17 4.16 -0.13 9.69
N ARG A 18 5.42 0.18 9.35
CA ARG A 18 5.85 1.55 9.04
C ARG A 18 5.12 2.11 7.80
N ALA A 19 5.01 1.33 6.74
CA ALA A 19 4.30 1.72 5.52
C ALA A 19 2.80 1.98 5.76
N LYS A 20 2.14 1.13 6.58
CA LYS A 20 0.74 1.33 6.98
C LYS A 20 0.53 2.65 7.74
N GLN A 21 1.42 2.99 8.67
CA GLN A 21 1.36 4.26 9.39
C GLN A 21 1.47 5.46 8.45
N VAL A 22 2.28 5.36 7.38
CA VAL A 22 2.38 6.43 6.36
C VAL A 22 1.05 6.57 5.63
N VAL A 23 0.43 5.47 5.22
CA VAL A 23 -0.89 5.48 4.56
C VAL A 23 -1.95 6.13 5.45
N GLU A 24 -2.06 5.70 6.71
CA GLU A 24 -3.04 6.26 7.65
C GLU A 24 -2.82 7.76 7.92
N LYS A 25 -1.57 8.20 8.13
CA LYS A 25 -1.23 9.61 8.34
C LYS A 25 -1.61 10.52 7.16
N LYS A 26 -1.66 9.95 5.95
CA LYS A 26 -2.00 10.66 4.72
C LYS A 26 -3.49 10.54 4.36
N GLY A 27 -4.30 9.97 5.26
CA GLY A 27 -5.75 9.81 5.06
C GLY A 27 -6.11 8.61 4.19
N GLY A 28 -5.17 7.69 3.97
CA GLY A 28 -5.42 6.42 3.32
C GLY A 28 -6.11 5.41 4.21
N LYS A 29 -6.67 4.36 3.60
CA LYS A 29 -7.37 3.29 4.30
C LYS A 29 -6.81 1.94 3.90
N ILE A 30 -6.32 1.18 4.88
CA ILE A 30 -5.94 -0.21 4.67
C ILE A 30 -7.20 -1.05 4.43
N THR A 31 -7.26 -1.76 3.31
CA THR A 31 -8.41 -2.61 2.95
C THR A 31 -8.11 -4.10 3.12
N TYR A 32 -6.84 -4.49 2.97
CA TYR A 32 -6.40 -5.87 3.10
C TYR A 32 -4.99 -5.95 3.66
N THR A 33 -4.66 -7.06 4.31
CA THR A 33 -3.34 -7.34 4.87
C THR A 33 -3.08 -8.83 4.78
N SER A 34 -1.94 -9.19 4.21
CA SER A 34 -1.45 -10.56 4.11
C SER A 34 0.00 -10.61 4.60
N ILE A 35 0.23 -11.46 5.60
CA ILE A 35 1.55 -11.72 6.16
C ILE A 35 1.77 -13.23 6.04
N MET A 36 2.69 -13.60 5.16
CA MET A 36 3.14 -14.97 4.94
C MET A 36 4.67 -15.03 5.04
N PRO A 37 5.27 -16.20 5.36
CA PRO A 37 6.71 -16.35 5.33
C PRO A 37 7.29 -15.94 3.96
N GLY A 38 8.09 -14.87 3.95
CA GLY A 38 8.68 -14.32 2.72
C GLY A 38 7.77 -13.43 1.87
N LYS A 39 6.54 -13.14 2.31
CA LYS A 39 5.63 -12.20 1.63
C LYS A 39 4.87 -11.33 2.63
N HIS A 40 5.15 -10.03 2.61
CA HIS A 40 4.46 -9.03 3.44
C HIS A 40 3.75 -8.07 2.51
N GLU A 41 2.43 -8.14 2.41
CA GLU A 41 1.66 -7.37 1.44
C GLU A 41 0.43 -6.77 2.11
N PHE A 42 0.12 -5.51 1.82
CA PHE A 42 -1.16 -4.91 2.21
C PHE A 42 -1.76 -4.13 1.06
N HIS A 43 -3.09 -4.03 1.07
CA HIS A 43 -3.80 -3.19 0.12
C HIS A 43 -4.28 -1.94 0.85
N ALA A 44 -4.15 -0.80 0.17
CA ALA A 44 -4.59 0.48 0.70
C ALA A 44 -5.32 1.28 -0.36
N GLU A 45 -6.51 1.78 -0.01
CA GLU A 45 -7.10 2.89 -0.73
C GLU A 45 -6.29 4.14 -0.41
N PHE A 46 -5.69 4.71 -1.45
CA PHE A 46 -4.79 5.84 -1.30
C PHE A 46 -4.96 6.84 -2.46
N PRO A 47 -4.83 8.15 -2.20
CA PRO A 47 -4.76 9.13 -3.28
C PRO A 47 -3.49 8.89 -4.11
N GLU A 48 -3.65 8.84 -5.44
CA GLU A 48 -2.55 8.60 -6.39
C GLU A 48 -1.39 9.59 -6.21
N ASP A 49 -1.69 10.86 -5.96
CA ASP A 49 -0.69 11.92 -5.71
C ASP A 49 0.26 11.65 -4.54
N GLN A 50 -0.12 10.78 -3.60
CA GLN A 50 0.65 10.52 -2.39
C GLN A 50 1.48 9.23 -2.50
N ILE A 51 1.28 8.41 -3.54
CA ILE A 51 1.87 7.07 -3.64
C ILE A 51 3.40 7.07 -3.76
N SER A 52 3.96 8.12 -4.35
CA SER A 52 5.40 8.35 -4.46
C SER A 52 6.11 8.36 -3.10
N THR A 53 5.38 8.68 -2.02
CA THR A 53 5.88 8.62 -0.63
C THR A 53 6.12 7.17 -0.18
N LEU A 54 5.33 6.21 -0.68
CA LEU A 54 5.49 4.78 -0.41
C LEU A 54 6.58 4.16 -1.30
N GLU A 55 6.67 4.58 -2.56
CA GLU A 55 7.74 4.14 -3.47
C GLU A 55 9.13 4.56 -2.99
N SER A 56 9.21 5.70 -2.29
CA SER A 56 10.45 6.20 -1.69
C SER A 56 10.80 5.55 -0.34
N ASN A 57 9.98 4.64 0.16
CA ASN A 57 10.22 3.97 1.44
C ASN A 57 11.12 2.74 1.23
N ASP A 58 12.30 2.73 1.87
CA ASP A 58 13.25 1.62 1.80
C ASP A 58 12.67 0.26 2.23
N ASP A 59 11.60 0.26 3.01
CA ASP A 59 10.90 -0.97 3.43
C ASP A 59 9.94 -1.52 2.40
N VAL A 60 9.54 -0.71 1.42
CA VAL A 60 8.66 -1.08 0.33
C VAL A 60 9.49 -1.68 -0.79
N LYS A 61 9.04 -2.81 -1.31
CA LYS A 61 9.69 -3.55 -2.39
C LYS A 61 9.04 -3.22 -3.73
N SER A 62 7.72 -3.12 -3.75
CA SER A 62 6.95 -2.72 -4.92
C SER A 62 5.62 -2.11 -4.49
N VAL A 63 5.12 -1.23 -5.34
CA VAL A 63 3.77 -0.69 -5.25
C VAL A 63 3.12 -0.92 -6.61
N GLU A 64 1.98 -1.58 -6.61
CA GLU A 64 1.19 -1.85 -7.81
C GLU A 64 -0.19 -1.23 -7.64
N ILE A 65 -0.73 -0.61 -8.69
CA ILE A 65 -2.13 -0.19 -8.69
C ILE A 65 -2.96 -1.44 -8.92
N SER A 66 -3.87 -1.74 -8.00
CA SER A 66 -4.87 -2.78 -8.20
C SER A 66 -5.79 -2.27 -9.30
N GLY A 67 -5.55 -2.76 -10.53
CA GLY A 67 -6.23 -2.31 -11.73
C GLY A 67 -7.73 -2.25 -11.51
N ASP A 68 -8.28 -1.05 -11.69
CA ASP A 68 -9.68 -0.67 -11.73
C ASP A 68 -10.64 -1.87 -11.80
N VAL A 69 -11.28 -2.23 -10.68
CA VAL A 69 -12.54 -2.98 -10.78
C VAL A 69 -13.55 -1.96 -11.29
N SER A 70 -13.56 -1.74 -12.60
CA SER A 70 -14.69 -1.16 -13.31
C SER A 70 -15.87 -2.10 -13.06
N ILE A 71 -16.61 -1.88 -11.97
CA ILE A 71 -17.94 -2.43 -11.78
C ILE A 71 -18.87 -1.75 -12.79
N ASN A 72 -18.92 -2.31 -14.00
CA ASN A 72 -20.03 -2.08 -14.94
C ASN A 72 -21.20 -2.98 -14.57
#